data_AF-A0A183CG50-F1
#
_entry.id   AF-A0A183CG50-F1
#
_cell.length_a   1.000
_cell.length_b   1.000
_cell.length_c   1.000
_cell.angle_alpha   90.00
_cell.angle_beta   90.00
_cell.angle_gamma   90.00
#
_symmetry.space_group_name_H-M   'P 1'
#
loop_
_entity.id
_entity.type
_entity.pdbx_description
1 polymer ?
#
loop_
_entity_poly.entity_id
_entity_poly.type
_entity_poly.pdbx_seq_one_letter_code
_entity_poly.pdbx_strand_id
1 'polypeptide(L)'
;MSFCPGHLAGGDVNDGGAFVVQLFRKHFEGCDPEWLIRCPGRVNLIGEHIDYSDYSVLPMAIQHSTWVAVGHSAERRVQLANEDDKKYPAFTLDISRSFADASANGAVPKWHHYFLAGWRGILETLGKGPGGADTAAKALEKAKGLRAVVASRIPPSAGLSSSSALVCAAALATLCVQTDGQPFERISKKELAELATHAERFVGLEGGGMDQACECLARRGEALRIDFRPLGWRAVRLPDNALFAVLHSNTEMNKAASAFYNQRVVECRIAAQVIAKQSGSGWGGCAVALVDKAKRAQVEASGLNVLFWSEPCEGIEAFPFRRQTDK
;
A
#
# COMPACT_ATOMS: atom_id res chain seq x y z
N MET A 1 8.55 -35.99 -3.30
CA MET A 1 7.74 -36.90 -2.47
C MET A 1 6.50 -36.16 -2.01
N SER A 2 5.36 -36.81 -2.16
CA SER A 2 4.00 -36.49 -1.70
C SER A 2 3.36 -35.17 -2.17
N PHE A 3 2.75 -35.26 -3.35
CA PHE A 3 1.48 -34.59 -3.64
C PHE A 3 0.47 -34.88 -2.52
N CYS A 4 -0.15 -33.85 -1.95
CA CYS A 4 -1.37 -33.98 -1.14
C CYS A 4 -2.56 -33.42 -1.93
N PRO A 5 -3.57 -34.24 -2.26
CA PRO A 5 -4.73 -33.83 -3.03
C PRO A 5 -5.79 -33.19 -2.12
N GLY A 6 -5.98 -31.89 -2.32
CA GLY A 6 -7.13 -31.09 -1.86
C GLY A 6 -7.50 -30.14 -2.99
N HIS A 7 -7.74 -30.73 -4.17
CA HIS A 7 -7.86 -30.03 -5.44
C HIS A 7 -9.29 -29.52 -5.60
N LEU A 8 -9.54 -28.25 -5.27
CA LEU A 8 -10.59 -27.47 -5.94
C LEU A 8 -10.03 -27.03 -7.29
N ALA A 9 -9.90 -27.98 -8.22
CA ALA A 9 -9.72 -27.66 -9.62
C ALA A 9 -11.06 -27.13 -10.14
N GLY A 10 -11.10 -25.82 -10.44
CA GLY A 10 -12.27 -25.19 -11.06
C GLY A 10 -13.40 -24.91 -10.08
N GLY A 11 -13.13 -24.13 -9.03
CA GLY A 11 -14.18 -23.65 -8.12
C GLY A 11 -14.61 -22.23 -8.46
N ASP A 12 -15.90 -22.07 -8.72
CA ASP A 12 -16.59 -20.79 -8.88
C ASP A 12 -16.31 -19.85 -7.68
N VAL A 13 -16.67 -18.57 -7.80
CA VAL A 13 -16.55 -17.55 -6.71
C VAL A 13 -17.13 -18.05 -5.37
N ASN A 14 -18.03 -19.03 -5.41
CA ASN A 14 -18.71 -19.63 -4.26
C ASN A 14 -17.83 -20.53 -3.37
N ASP A 15 -16.80 -21.21 -3.92
CA ASP A 15 -16.05 -22.21 -3.15
C ASP A 15 -15.04 -21.58 -2.18
N GLY A 16 -14.34 -20.54 -2.62
CA GLY A 16 -13.39 -19.81 -1.77
C GLY A 16 -14.07 -19.04 -0.64
N GLY A 17 -15.25 -18.47 -0.93
CA GLY A 17 -16.05 -17.73 0.04
C GLY A 17 -16.61 -18.61 1.15
N ALA A 18 -17.22 -19.75 0.80
CA ALA A 18 -17.76 -20.68 1.79
C ALA A 18 -16.68 -21.24 2.72
N PHE A 19 -15.51 -21.56 2.16
CA PHE A 19 -14.37 -22.05 2.94
C PHE A 19 -13.89 -21.04 3.99
N VAL A 20 -13.69 -19.77 3.61
CA VAL A 20 -13.18 -18.76 4.57
C VAL A 20 -14.20 -18.42 5.66
N VAL A 21 -15.51 -18.52 5.36
CA VAL A 21 -16.58 -18.37 6.36
C VAL A 21 -16.55 -19.51 7.40
N GLN A 22 -16.35 -20.76 6.96
CA GLN A 22 -16.20 -21.89 7.88
C GLN A 22 -14.93 -21.73 8.74
N LEU A 23 -13.84 -21.28 8.14
CA LEU A 23 -12.60 -21.02 8.86
C LEU A 23 -12.76 -19.89 9.88
N PHE A 24 -13.55 -18.85 9.58
CA PHE A 24 -13.90 -17.79 10.52
C PHE A 24 -14.61 -18.35 11.75
N ARG A 25 -15.68 -19.13 11.56
CA ARG A 25 -16.45 -19.75 12.65
C ARG A 25 -15.59 -20.66 13.53
N LYS A 26 -14.60 -21.33 12.93
CA LYS A 26 -13.64 -22.18 13.64
C LYS A 26 -12.68 -21.37 14.52
N HIS A 27 -12.19 -20.22 14.05
CA HIS A 27 -11.27 -19.38 14.82
C HIS A 27 -11.98 -18.50 15.86
N PHE A 28 -13.22 -18.10 15.59
CA PHE A 28 -14.00 -17.22 16.43
C PHE A 28 -15.32 -17.90 16.79
N GLU A 29 -15.25 -18.85 17.73
CA GLU A 29 -16.40 -19.65 18.17
C GLU A 29 -17.57 -18.75 18.61
N GLY A 30 -18.79 -19.13 18.19
CA GLY A 30 -20.01 -18.37 18.49
C GLY A 30 -20.17 -17.06 17.71
N CYS A 31 -19.29 -16.77 16.75
CA CYS A 31 -19.36 -15.57 15.91
C CYS A 31 -19.50 -15.93 14.43
N ASP A 32 -20.37 -15.19 13.72
CA ASP A 32 -20.45 -15.22 12.27
C ASP A 32 -19.72 -14.01 11.66
N PRO A 33 -19.11 -14.15 10.47
CA PRO A 33 -18.61 -12.98 9.76
C PRO A 33 -19.78 -12.15 9.25
N GLU A 34 -19.66 -10.82 9.36
CA GLU A 34 -20.66 -9.87 8.87
C GLU A 34 -20.45 -9.55 7.39
N TRP A 35 -19.19 -9.59 6.93
CA TRP A 35 -18.83 -9.34 5.54
C TRP A 35 -17.81 -10.35 5.02
N LEU A 36 -17.90 -10.59 3.72
CA LEU A 36 -16.95 -11.39 2.96
C LEU A 36 -16.37 -10.54 1.85
N ILE A 37 -15.06 -10.33 1.90
CA ILE A 37 -14.32 -9.51 0.94
C ILE A 37 -13.50 -10.42 0.03
N ARG A 38 -13.50 -10.11 -1.26
CA ARG A 38 -12.64 -10.72 -2.27
C ARG A 38 -11.83 -9.64 -2.96
N CYS A 39 -10.52 -9.79 -2.99
CA CYS A 39 -9.63 -8.96 -3.77
C CYS A 39 -8.79 -9.84 -4.71
N PRO A 40 -8.88 -9.65 -6.04
CA PRO A 40 -8.10 -10.44 -6.98
C PRO A 40 -6.61 -10.12 -6.86
N GLY A 41 -5.74 -11.01 -7.35
CA GLY A 41 -4.39 -10.60 -7.74
C GLY A 41 -4.40 -9.97 -9.12
N ARG A 42 -3.22 -9.70 -9.68
CA ARG A 42 -3.10 -9.15 -11.03
C ARG A 42 -1.88 -9.65 -11.77
N VAL A 43 -1.97 -9.62 -13.09
CA VAL A 43 -0.81 -9.71 -14.00
C VAL A 43 -0.66 -8.41 -14.73
N ASN A 44 0.58 -7.97 -14.93
CA ASN A 44 0.88 -6.83 -15.77
C ASN A 44 1.24 -7.33 -17.17
N LEU A 45 0.56 -6.84 -18.21
CA LEU A 45 0.81 -7.26 -19.58
C LEU A 45 2.04 -6.55 -20.14
N ILE A 46 2.17 -5.25 -19.83
CA ILE A 46 3.33 -4.42 -20.18
C ILE A 46 3.39 -3.16 -19.32
N GLY A 47 4.61 -2.64 -19.11
CA GLY A 47 4.88 -1.47 -18.29
C GLY A 47 5.39 -1.83 -16.91
N GLU A 48 6.44 -2.66 -16.84
CA GLU A 48 7.10 -3.00 -15.57
C GLU A 48 7.97 -1.85 -15.07
N HIS A 49 8.01 -1.62 -13.74
CA HIS A 49 8.93 -0.68 -13.10
C HIS A 49 8.82 0.79 -13.57
N ILE A 50 7.64 1.20 -14.06
CA ILE A 50 7.40 2.57 -14.51
C ILE A 50 6.24 3.27 -13.78
N ASP A 51 5.41 2.53 -13.03
CA ASP A 51 4.25 3.05 -12.32
C ASP A 51 4.64 4.00 -11.17
N TYR A 52 5.71 3.68 -10.43
CA TYR A 52 6.29 4.59 -9.42
C TYR A 52 7.02 5.81 -10.03
N SER A 53 7.15 5.85 -11.36
CA SER A 53 7.62 7.00 -12.12
C SER A 53 6.47 7.73 -12.83
N ASP A 54 5.23 7.46 -12.41
CA ASP A 54 4.00 8.08 -12.90
C ASP A 54 3.64 7.78 -14.38
N TYR A 55 4.29 6.80 -15.02
CA TYR A 55 3.94 6.40 -16.39
C TYR A 55 2.83 5.35 -16.42
N SER A 56 2.04 5.38 -17.48
CA SER A 56 0.92 4.46 -17.68
C SER A 56 1.35 3.00 -17.82
N VAL A 57 0.52 2.09 -17.33
CA VAL A 57 0.73 0.64 -17.34
C VAL A 57 -0.50 -0.10 -17.88
N LEU A 58 -0.35 -1.37 -18.24
CA LEU A 58 -1.44 -2.19 -18.80
C LEU A 58 -1.59 -3.55 -18.09
N PRO A 59 -2.10 -3.59 -16.85
CA PRO A 59 -2.41 -4.84 -16.17
C PRO A 59 -3.83 -5.36 -16.42
N MET A 60 -4.10 -6.56 -15.92
CA MET A 60 -5.45 -7.10 -15.71
C MET A 60 -5.52 -7.90 -14.41
N ALA A 61 -6.69 -7.89 -13.76
CA ALA A 61 -6.94 -8.72 -12.58
C ALA A 61 -7.07 -10.19 -12.98
N ILE A 62 -6.56 -11.09 -12.13
CA ILE A 62 -6.68 -12.54 -12.32
C ILE A 62 -7.78 -13.14 -11.45
N GLN A 63 -8.18 -14.39 -11.75
CA GLN A 63 -9.24 -15.07 -11.01
C GLN A 63 -8.83 -15.42 -9.58
N HIS A 64 -7.56 -15.76 -9.35
CA HIS A 64 -7.00 -16.04 -8.03
C HIS A 64 -7.13 -14.79 -7.15
N SER A 65 -7.54 -14.98 -5.90
CA SER A 65 -7.91 -13.87 -5.01
C SER A 65 -7.49 -14.14 -3.58
N THR A 66 -7.30 -13.06 -2.84
CA THR A 66 -7.32 -13.04 -1.38
C THR A 66 -8.76 -12.82 -0.92
N TRP A 67 -9.18 -13.66 0.01
CA TRP A 67 -10.48 -13.63 0.67
C TRP A 67 -10.32 -13.24 2.13
N VAL A 68 -11.21 -12.37 2.61
CA VAL A 68 -11.25 -11.95 4.01
C VAL A 68 -12.68 -12.07 4.51
N ALA A 69 -12.93 -13.00 5.44
CA ALA A 69 -14.14 -12.99 6.24
C ALA A 69 -13.91 -12.07 7.45
N VAL A 70 -14.78 -11.10 7.68
CA VAL A 70 -14.61 -10.08 8.72
C VAL A 70 -15.92 -9.83 9.46
N GLY A 71 -15.82 -9.59 10.77
CA GLY A 71 -16.95 -9.15 11.61
C GLY A 71 -16.49 -8.17 12.68
N HIS A 72 -17.44 -7.44 13.25
CA HIS A 72 -17.19 -6.55 14.37
C HIS A 72 -16.67 -7.34 15.58
N SER A 73 -15.74 -6.76 16.33
CA SER A 73 -15.36 -7.27 17.65
C SER A 73 -15.89 -6.34 18.72
N ALA A 74 -16.60 -6.89 19.70
CA ALA A 74 -17.02 -6.15 20.90
C ALA A 74 -15.80 -5.68 21.73
N GLU A 75 -14.65 -6.35 21.58
CA GLU A 75 -13.38 -5.90 22.12
C GLU A 75 -12.77 -4.82 21.22
N ARG A 76 -12.11 -3.81 21.80
CA ARG A 76 -11.35 -2.80 21.05
C ARG A 76 -10.03 -3.35 20.50
N ARG A 77 -10.12 -4.43 19.73
CA ARG A 77 -8.97 -5.19 19.20
C ARG A 77 -9.13 -5.51 17.72
N VAL A 78 -8.00 -5.66 17.04
CA VAL A 78 -7.91 -6.23 15.70
C VAL A 78 -7.36 -7.64 15.85
N GLN A 79 -8.19 -8.65 15.60
CA GLN A 79 -7.82 -10.06 15.73
C GLN A 79 -7.76 -10.70 14.35
N LEU A 80 -6.59 -11.22 13.97
CA LEU A 80 -6.31 -11.73 12.64
C LEU A 80 -5.92 -13.20 12.71
N ALA A 81 -6.53 -14.02 11.87
CA ALA A 81 -6.12 -15.40 11.62
C ALA A 81 -5.94 -15.65 10.13
N ASN A 82 -5.26 -16.74 9.80
CA ASN A 82 -4.94 -17.13 8.43
C ASN A 82 -5.21 -18.63 8.25
N GLU A 83 -5.53 -19.06 7.02
CA GLU A 83 -5.74 -20.49 6.72
C GLU A 83 -4.52 -21.37 6.95
N ASP A 84 -3.32 -20.82 6.77
CA ASP A 84 -2.05 -21.48 7.05
C ASP A 84 -1.46 -20.86 8.32
N ASP A 85 -1.96 -21.29 9.48
CA ASP A 85 -1.55 -20.79 10.80
C ASP A 85 -0.08 -21.07 11.12
N LYS A 86 0.50 -22.13 10.53
CA LYS A 86 1.91 -22.48 10.65
C LYS A 86 2.80 -21.48 9.93
N LYS A 87 2.45 -21.11 8.69
CA LYS A 87 3.20 -20.14 7.90
C LYS A 87 2.89 -18.69 8.30
N TYR A 88 1.64 -18.41 8.65
CA TYR A 88 1.11 -17.09 8.96
C TYR A 88 0.39 -17.11 10.33
N PRO A 89 1.14 -17.09 11.44
CA PRO A 89 0.57 -17.17 12.78
C PRO A 89 -0.46 -16.08 13.06
N ALA A 90 -1.47 -16.41 13.86
CA ALA A 90 -2.48 -15.48 14.32
C ALA A 90 -1.86 -14.27 15.03
N PHE A 91 -2.56 -13.13 14.94
CA PHE A 91 -2.09 -11.86 15.49
C PHE A 91 -3.24 -11.11 16.15
N THR A 92 -2.96 -10.38 17.22
CA THR A 92 -3.94 -9.53 17.90
C THR A 92 -3.28 -8.20 18.28
N LEU A 93 -3.91 -7.10 17.85
CA LEU A 93 -3.54 -5.74 18.23
C LEU A 93 -4.62 -5.15 19.13
N ASP A 94 -4.20 -4.52 20.23
CA ASP A 94 -5.06 -3.71 21.07
C ASP A 94 -5.09 -2.27 20.55
N ILE A 95 -6.27 -1.83 20.07
CA ILE A 95 -6.45 -0.51 19.46
C ILE A 95 -6.13 0.61 20.46
N SER A 96 -6.26 0.35 21.77
CA SER A 96 -5.99 1.33 22.82
C SER A 96 -4.51 1.68 23.02
N ARG A 97 -3.57 0.88 22.47
CA ARG A 97 -2.14 0.95 22.82
C ARG A 97 -1.23 1.67 21.80
N SER A 98 -1.79 2.27 20.73
CA SER A 98 -1.11 3.05 19.67
C SER A 98 -0.79 2.29 18.36
N PHE A 99 -0.66 3.04 17.26
CA PHE A 99 -0.25 2.58 15.92
C PHE A 99 1.21 2.12 15.82
N ALA A 100 2.04 2.35 16.83
CA ALA A 100 3.49 2.10 16.75
C ALA A 100 3.84 0.62 16.46
N ASP A 101 2.98 -0.30 16.87
CA ASP A 101 3.14 -1.75 16.65
C ASP A 101 2.70 -2.21 15.25
N ALA A 102 2.12 -1.31 14.43
CA ALA A 102 1.63 -1.64 13.09
C ALA A 102 2.67 -1.50 11.96
N SER A 103 3.87 -1.00 12.28
CA SER A 103 4.96 -0.78 11.33
C SER A 103 6.05 -1.83 11.49
N ALA A 104 6.68 -2.24 10.38
CA ALA A 104 7.77 -3.21 10.41
C ALA A 104 9.07 -2.67 11.07
N ASN A 105 9.16 -1.38 11.40
CA ASN A 105 10.30 -0.75 12.10
C ASN A 105 11.69 -1.16 11.56
N GLY A 106 11.82 -1.29 10.22
CA GLY A 106 13.07 -1.69 9.55
C GLY A 106 13.36 -3.19 9.56
N ALA A 107 12.54 -4.02 10.20
CA ALA A 107 12.58 -5.47 10.10
C ALA A 107 11.84 -5.99 8.86
N VAL A 108 12.12 -7.24 8.46
CA VAL A 108 11.36 -7.91 7.41
C VAL A 108 9.88 -7.98 7.83
N PRO A 109 8.95 -7.48 7.00
CA PRO A 109 7.56 -7.38 7.41
C PRO A 109 6.90 -8.75 7.51
N LYS A 110 6.13 -8.93 8.58
CA LYS A 110 5.25 -10.08 8.79
C LYS A 110 3.96 -9.90 7.99
N TRP A 111 3.25 -10.99 7.73
CA TRP A 111 2.02 -10.98 6.91
C TRP A 111 0.95 -10.01 7.44
N HIS A 112 0.78 -9.91 8.76
CA HIS A 112 -0.22 -9.03 9.37
C HIS A 112 0.11 -7.55 9.17
N HIS A 113 1.37 -7.16 8.90
CA HIS A 113 1.70 -5.76 8.61
C HIS A 113 1.00 -5.26 7.33
N TYR A 114 0.80 -6.13 6.33
CA TYR A 114 0.02 -5.78 5.13
C TYR A 114 -1.46 -5.56 5.45
N PHE A 115 -2.04 -6.38 6.34
CA PHE A 115 -3.40 -6.16 6.80
C PHE A 115 -3.51 -4.84 7.58
N LEU A 116 -2.59 -4.63 8.53
CA LEU A 116 -2.56 -3.43 9.36
C LEU A 116 -2.32 -2.15 8.55
N ALA A 117 -1.56 -2.23 7.45
CA ALA A 117 -1.41 -1.13 6.51
C ALA A 117 -2.76 -0.68 5.94
N GLY A 118 -3.54 -1.60 5.37
CA GLY A 118 -4.89 -1.31 4.85
C GLY A 118 -5.84 -0.80 5.95
N TRP A 119 -5.83 -1.44 7.11
CA TRP A 119 -6.62 -1.02 8.28
C TRP A 119 -6.28 0.41 8.72
N ARG A 120 -4.98 0.72 8.89
CA ARG A 120 -4.49 2.04 9.28
C ARG A 120 -4.86 3.11 8.25
N GLY A 121 -4.68 2.81 6.95
CA GLY A 121 -5.01 3.76 5.89
C GLY A 121 -6.47 4.19 5.90
N ILE A 122 -7.39 3.26 6.20
CA ILE A 122 -8.82 3.57 6.35
C ILE A 122 -9.08 4.42 7.58
N LEU A 123 -8.53 4.06 8.74
CA LEU A 123 -8.74 4.85 9.96
C LEU A 123 -8.21 6.29 9.81
N GLU A 124 -7.01 6.45 9.26
CA GLU A 124 -6.45 7.79 8.97
C GLU A 124 -7.32 8.58 7.99
N THR A 125 -8.00 7.91 7.05
CA THR A 125 -8.88 8.58 6.08
C THR A 125 -10.22 8.97 6.69
N LEU A 126 -10.86 8.06 7.45
CA LEU A 126 -12.12 8.35 8.14
C LEU A 126 -11.95 9.36 9.28
N GLY A 127 -10.74 9.48 9.84
CA GLY A 127 -10.40 10.45 10.89
C GLY A 127 -10.22 11.89 10.40
N LYS A 128 -10.09 12.12 9.09
CA LYS A 128 -9.95 13.47 8.53
C LYS A 128 -11.29 14.21 8.60
N GLY A 129 -11.43 15.13 9.56
CA GLY A 129 -12.56 16.05 9.62
C GLY A 129 -12.56 17.11 8.49
N PRO A 130 -13.63 17.90 8.34
CA PRO A 130 -13.66 19.04 7.41
C PRO A 130 -12.51 20.00 7.74
N GLY A 131 -11.56 20.19 6.82
CA GLY A 131 -10.40 21.08 7.01
C GLY A 131 -9.06 20.39 7.29
N GLY A 132 -8.99 19.05 7.30
CA GLY A 132 -7.72 18.30 7.26
C GLY A 132 -6.90 18.29 8.56
N ALA A 133 -7.33 19.01 9.59
CA ALA A 133 -6.72 19.01 10.92
C ALA A 133 -7.56 18.17 11.89
N ASP A 134 -7.32 16.85 11.89
CA ASP A 134 -7.50 16.01 13.07
C ASP A 134 -6.66 14.73 12.96
N THR A 135 -6.02 14.35 14.06
CA THR A 135 -4.88 13.42 14.10
C THR A 135 -5.32 11.96 14.16
N ALA A 136 -4.42 11.04 13.77
CA ALA A 136 -4.60 9.60 13.85
C ALA A 136 -5.11 9.10 15.24
N ALA A 137 -4.85 9.85 16.32
CA ALA A 137 -5.34 9.58 17.66
C ALA A 137 -6.88 9.63 17.79
N LYS A 138 -7.54 10.61 17.16
CA LYS A 138 -9.02 10.72 17.19
C LYS A 138 -9.69 9.62 16.38
N ALA A 139 -9.07 9.19 15.28
CA ALA A 139 -9.54 8.05 14.49
C ALA A 139 -9.53 6.75 15.31
N LEU A 140 -8.47 6.53 16.09
CA LEU A 140 -8.36 5.36 16.97
C LEU A 140 -9.42 5.34 18.07
N GLU A 141 -9.74 6.50 18.67
CA GLU A 141 -10.72 6.59 19.75
C GLU A 141 -12.08 6.02 19.33
N LYS A 142 -12.52 6.31 18.10
CA LYS A 142 -13.81 5.86 17.56
C LYS A 142 -13.73 4.57 16.74
N ALA A 143 -12.53 4.03 16.51
CA ALA A 143 -12.35 2.82 15.73
C ALA A 143 -13.04 1.62 16.40
N LYS A 144 -13.91 0.94 15.65
CA LYS A 144 -14.50 -0.33 16.03
C LYS A 144 -13.45 -1.45 15.96
N GLY A 145 -13.52 -2.39 16.89
CA GLY A 145 -12.73 -3.63 16.82
C GLY A 145 -13.18 -4.52 15.67
N LEU A 146 -12.29 -5.40 15.21
CA LEU A 146 -12.62 -6.37 14.15
C LEU A 146 -11.94 -7.72 14.39
N ARG A 147 -12.62 -8.76 13.93
CA ARG A 147 -12.08 -10.12 13.77
C ARG A 147 -12.02 -10.39 12.28
N ALA A 148 -10.90 -10.90 11.79
CA ALA A 148 -10.74 -11.25 10.39
C ALA A 148 -9.99 -12.57 10.20
N VAL A 149 -10.44 -13.35 9.22
CA VAL A 149 -9.75 -14.55 8.75
C VAL A 149 -9.42 -14.38 7.28
N VAL A 150 -8.15 -14.64 6.95
CA VAL A 150 -7.61 -14.48 5.60
C VAL A 150 -7.31 -15.84 4.96
N ALA A 151 -7.73 -16.02 3.71
CA ALA A 151 -7.33 -17.14 2.86
C ALA A 151 -6.92 -16.60 1.48
N SER A 152 -5.85 -17.09 0.88
CA SER A 152 -5.42 -16.62 -0.44
C SER A 152 -5.08 -17.77 -1.37
N ARG A 153 -5.50 -17.64 -2.63
CA ARG A 153 -5.11 -18.56 -3.71
C ARG A 153 -4.13 -17.89 -4.68
N ILE A 154 -3.71 -16.66 -4.41
CA ILE A 154 -2.68 -15.99 -5.22
C ILE A 154 -1.33 -16.58 -4.79
N PRO A 155 -0.53 -17.15 -5.71
CA PRO A 155 0.81 -17.62 -5.40
C PRO A 155 1.64 -16.50 -4.75
N PRO A 156 2.07 -16.66 -3.48
CA PRO A 156 2.81 -15.62 -2.79
C PRO A 156 4.18 -15.42 -3.42
N SER A 157 4.69 -14.19 -3.41
CA SER A 157 6.05 -13.87 -3.88
C SER A 157 6.35 -14.23 -5.35
N ALA A 158 5.30 -14.43 -6.17
CA ALA A 158 5.39 -14.86 -7.56
C ALA A 158 5.21 -13.71 -8.58
N GLY A 159 5.22 -12.45 -8.13
CA GLY A 159 4.96 -11.28 -8.98
C GLY A 159 3.48 -11.03 -9.32
N LEU A 160 2.55 -11.72 -8.66
CA LEU A 160 1.10 -11.65 -8.89
C LEU A 160 0.32 -10.76 -7.90
N SER A 161 1.05 -9.91 -7.16
CA SER A 161 0.52 -8.91 -6.22
C SER A 161 -0.30 -9.46 -5.06
N SER A 162 0.10 -10.61 -4.50
CA SER A 162 -0.53 -11.13 -3.28
C SER A 162 -0.48 -10.17 -2.09
N SER A 163 0.54 -9.30 -2.01
CA SER A 163 0.67 -8.29 -0.95
C SER A 163 -0.36 -7.17 -1.08
N SER A 164 -0.44 -6.57 -2.27
CA SER A 164 -1.40 -5.50 -2.57
C SER A 164 -2.83 -5.99 -2.45
N ALA A 165 -3.11 -7.21 -2.92
CA ALA A 165 -4.44 -7.83 -2.75
C ALA A 165 -4.83 -7.97 -1.26
N LEU A 166 -3.88 -8.28 -0.38
CA LEU A 166 -4.11 -8.32 1.07
C LEU A 166 -4.33 -6.92 1.64
N VAL A 167 -3.56 -5.91 1.22
CA VAL A 167 -3.74 -4.51 1.66
C VAL A 167 -5.11 -3.98 1.23
N CYS A 168 -5.47 -4.15 -0.05
CA CYS A 168 -6.76 -3.74 -0.61
C CYS A 168 -7.93 -4.48 0.05
N ALA A 169 -7.82 -5.80 0.27
CA ALA A 169 -8.85 -6.56 0.98
C ALA A 169 -9.00 -6.10 2.43
N ALA A 170 -7.89 -5.84 3.15
CA ALA A 170 -7.91 -5.36 4.52
C ALA A 170 -8.49 -3.94 4.63
N ALA A 171 -8.18 -3.07 3.67
CA ALA A 171 -8.76 -1.74 3.59
C ALA A 171 -10.28 -1.82 3.38
N LEU A 172 -10.74 -2.60 2.39
CA LEU A 172 -12.19 -2.75 2.17
C LEU A 172 -12.90 -3.42 3.34
N ALA A 173 -12.30 -4.46 3.95
CA ALA A 173 -12.83 -5.12 5.14
C ALA A 173 -12.97 -4.14 6.32
N THR A 174 -11.93 -3.34 6.56
CA THR A 174 -11.95 -2.31 7.61
C THR A 174 -13.03 -1.28 7.32
N LEU A 175 -13.12 -0.82 6.07
CA LEU A 175 -14.12 0.16 5.67
C LEU A 175 -15.55 -0.36 5.89
N CYS A 176 -15.84 -1.61 5.53
CA CYS A 176 -17.13 -2.24 5.82
C CYS A 176 -17.44 -2.22 7.33
N VAL A 177 -16.50 -2.64 8.19
CA VAL A 177 -16.70 -2.64 9.65
C VAL A 177 -16.94 -1.23 10.18
N GLN A 178 -16.12 -0.26 9.77
CA GLN A 178 -16.22 1.11 10.28
C GLN A 178 -17.47 1.85 9.78
N THR A 179 -18.05 1.42 8.65
CA THR A 179 -19.20 2.08 7.99
C THR A 179 -20.49 1.25 8.00
N ASP A 180 -20.54 0.18 8.81
CA ASP A 180 -21.70 -0.70 8.91
C ASP A 180 -22.16 -1.23 7.54
N GLY A 181 -21.21 -1.61 6.70
CA GLY A 181 -21.46 -2.21 5.40
C GLY A 181 -21.74 -1.23 4.26
N GLN A 182 -21.50 0.08 4.44
CA GLN A 182 -21.67 1.12 3.42
C GLN A 182 -20.33 1.71 2.93
N PRO A 183 -19.38 0.88 2.44
CA PRO A 183 -18.03 1.37 2.16
C PRO A 183 -18.01 2.43 1.05
N PHE A 184 -18.75 2.21 -0.04
CA PHE A 184 -18.68 3.05 -1.24
C PHE A 184 -19.57 4.31 -1.18
N GLU A 185 -20.36 4.48 -0.12
CA GLU A 185 -21.00 5.77 0.19
C GLU A 185 -20.00 6.75 0.84
N ARG A 186 -18.89 6.24 1.40
CA ARG A 186 -17.87 7.03 2.09
C ARG A 186 -16.62 7.24 1.26
N ILE A 187 -16.17 6.21 0.55
CA ILE A 187 -14.93 6.21 -0.23
C ILE A 187 -15.20 5.49 -1.54
N SER A 188 -15.01 6.15 -2.68
CA SER A 188 -15.12 5.51 -3.99
C SER A 188 -14.04 4.44 -4.21
N LYS A 189 -14.24 3.55 -5.18
CA LYS A 189 -13.21 2.55 -5.56
C LYS A 189 -11.88 3.20 -5.99
N LYS A 190 -11.95 4.38 -6.60
CA LYS A 190 -10.77 5.16 -7.00
C LYS A 190 -10.00 5.61 -5.76
N GLU A 191 -10.68 6.22 -4.80
CA GLU A 191 -10.07 6.69 -3.56
C GLU A 191 -9.54 5.52 -2.73
N LEU A 192 -10.22 4.36 -2.73
CA LEU A 192 -9.74 3.13 -2.09
C LEU A 192 -8.42 2.66 -2.71
N ALA A 193 -8.28 2.70 -4.04
CA ALA A 193 -7.04 2.33 -4.73
C ALA A 193 -5.89 3.30 -4.40
N GLU A 194 -6.16 4.61 -4.43
CA GLU A 194 -5.18 5.64 -4.08
C GLU A 194 -4.73 5.50 -2.62
N LEU A 195 -5.67 5.28 -1.70
CA LEU A 195 -5.40 5.04 -0.29
C LEU A 195 -4.56 3.78 -0.08
N ALA A 196 -4.95 2.65 -0.68
CA ALA A 196 -4.23 1.39 -0.54
C ALA A 196 -2.79 1.49 -1.08
N THR A 197 -2.58 2.26 -2.15
CA THR A 197 -1.24 2.56 -2.69
C THR A 197 -0.36 3.23 -1.64
N HIS A 198 -0.88 4.25 -0.94
CA HIS A 198 -0.12 4.93 0.10
C HIS A 198 0.04 4.06 1.35
N ALA A 199 -0.99 3.31 1.70
CA ALA A 199 -1.01 2.44 2.88
C ALA A 199 0.05 1.33 2.78
N GLU A 200 0.23 0.69 1.62
CA GLU A 200 1.23 -0.37 1.45
C GLU A 200 2.67 0.12 1.72
N ARG A 201 2.94 1.44 1.57
CA ARG A 201 4.24 2.02 1.92
C ARG A 201 4.54 1.96 3.41
N PHE A 202 3.53 1.83 4.28
CA PHE A 202 3.75 1.59 5.72
C PHE A 202 4.46 0.26 6.01
N VAL A 203 4.44 -0.67 5.04
CA VAL A 203 5.16 -1.95 5.13
C VAL A 203 6.65 -1.79 4.77
N GLY A 204 7.05 -0.64 4.21
CA GLY A 204 8.43 -0.32 3.82
C GLY A 204 8.73 -0.43 2.33
N LEU A 205 7.70 -0.64 1.48
CA LEU A 205 7.85 -0.69 0.02
C LEU A 205 7.52 0.66 -0.62
N GLU A 206 8.40 1.16 -1.48
CA GLU A 206 8.21 2.43 -2.20
C GLU A 206 7.52 2.25 -3.56
N GLY A 207 6.54 1.34 -3.62
CA GLY A 207 5.79 0.99 -4.83
C GLY A 207 4.98 2.13 -5.45
N GLY A 208 4.62 1.94 -6.72
CA GLY A 208 3.61 2.72 -7.41
C GLY A 208 2.20 2.18 -7.14
N GLY A 209 1.22 2.67 -7.89
CA GLY A 209 -0.20 2.39 -7.67
C GLY A 209 -0.81 1.36 -8.62
N MET A 210 -0.01 0.66 -9.44
CA MET A 210 -0.53 -0.25 -10.46
C MET A 210 -1.39 -1.37 -9.87
N ASP A 211 -0.85 -2.02 -8.84
CA ASP A 211 -1.41 -3.24 -8.27
C ASP A 211 -2.78 -2.94 -7.66
N GLN A 212 -2.83 -1.96 -6.76
CA GLN A 212 -4.01 -1.54 -6.01
C GLN A 212 -5.08 -0.96 -6.94
N ALA A 213 -4.69 -0.17 -7.94
CA ALA A 213 -5.60 0.36 -8.94
C ALA A 213 -6.22 -0.76 -9.80
N CYS A 214 -5.43 -1.72 -10.27
CA CYS A 214 -5.94 -2.86 -11.02
C CYS A 214 -6.91 -3.69 -10.18
N GLU A 215 -6.55 -4.02 -8.95
CA GLU A 215 -7.32 -4.88 -8.06
C GLU A 215 -8.67 -4.25 -7.65
N CYS A 216 -8.72 -2.92 -7.49
CA CYS A 216 -9.93 -2.20 -7.12
C CYS A 216 -10.83 -1.84 -8.32
N LEU A 217 -10.26 -1.58 -9.50
CA LEU A 217 -10.95 -0.98 -10.65
C LEU A 217 -11.22 -1.94 -11.81
N ALA A 218 -10.61 -3.13 -11.81
CA ALA A 218 -10.76 -4.10 -12.89
C ALA A 218 -12.22 -4.54 -13.10
N ARG A 219 -12.51 -4.92 -14.35
CA ARG A 219 -13.79 -5.46 -14.79
C ARG A 219 -13.58 -6.78 -15.51
N ARG A 220 -14.56 -7.66 -15.40
CA ARG A 220 -14.50 -8.98 -16.05
C ARG A 220 -14.40 -8.82 -17.56
N GLY A 221 -13.43 -9.49 -18.18
CA GLY A 221 -13.24 -9.50 -19.64
C GLY A 221 -12.40 -8.37 -20.20
N GLU A 222 -11.86 -7.48 -19.36
CA GLU A 222 -11.09 -6.31 -19.79
C GLU A 222 -9.72 -6.27 -19.11
N ALA A 223 -8.68 -5.92 -19.87
CA ALA A 223 -7.47 -5.35 -19.30
C ALA A 223 -7.69 -3.87 -18.99
N LEU A 224 -6.79 -3.29 -18.19
CA LEU A 224 -6.92 -1.94 -17.70
C LEU A 224 -5.67 -1.16 -18.08
N ARG A 225 -5.80 -0.15 -18.96
CA ARG A 225 -4.76 0.88 -19.05
C ARG A 225 -4.96 1.80 -17.84
N ILE A 226 -3.94 1.94 -17.02
CA ILE A 226 -3.95 2.78 -15.83
C ILE A 226 -2.98 3.94 -16.08
N ASP A 227 -3.47 5.16 -15.90
CA ASP A 227 -2.68 6.39 -15.98
C ASP A 227 -2.55 6.98 -14.56
N PHE A 228 -1.40 7.58 -14.26
CA PHE A 228 -1.10 8.17 -12.96
C PHE A 228 -0.97 9.70 -13.09
N ARG A 229 -1.34 10.42 -12.03
CA ARG A 229 -1.35 11.90 -11.92
C ARG A 229 -2.22 12.66 -12.95
N PRO A 230 -3.55 12.72 -12.75
CA PRO A 230 -4.31 12.05 -11.69
C PRO A 230 -4.53 10.57 -12.01
N LEU A 231 -4.96 9.77 -11.01
CA LEU A 231 -5.35 8.38 -11.29
C LEU A 231 -6.54 8.36 -12.28
N GLY A 232 -6.31 7.72 -13.42
CA GLY A 232 -7.29 7.49 -14.47
C GLY A 232 -7.15 6.08 -15.02
N TRP A 233 -8.22 5.56 -15.65
CA TRP A 233 -8.17 4.24 -16.27
C TRP A 233 -9.08 4.14 -17.48
N ARG A 234 -8.70 3.24 -18.39
CA ARG A 234 -9.49 2.89 -19.57
C ARG A 234 -9.45 1.39 -19.79
N ALA A 235 -10.62 0.82 -20.03
CA ALA A 235 -10.74 -0.59 -20.42
C ALA A 235 -10.04 -0.85 -21.76
N VAL A 236 -9.35 -1.98 -21.85
CA VAL A 236 -8.70 -2.49 -23.05
C VAL A 236 -9.22 -3.90 -23.29
N ARG A 237 -9.99 -4.08 -24.35
CA ARG A 237 -10.47 -5.41 -24.76
C ARG A 237 -9.31 -6.19 -25.37
N LEU A 238 -9.10 -7.40 -24.86
CA LEU A 238 -8.10 -8.32 -25.37
C LEU A 238 -8.65 -9.11 -26.57
N PRO A 239 -7.80 -9.63 -27.47
CA PRO A 239 -8.25 -10.46 -28.58
C PRO A 239 -8.94 -11.73 -28.08
N ASP A 240 -10.15 -12.01 -28.56
CA ASP A 240 -10.95 -13.17 -28.14
C ASP A 240 -10.33 -14.52 -28.55
N ASN A 241 -9.37 -14.50 -29.47
CA ASN A 241 -8.65 -15.67 -30.00
C ASN A 241 -7.27 -15.90 -29.37
N ALA A 242 -6.95 -15.24 -28.25
CA ALA A 242 -5.67 -15.37 -27.55
C ALA A 242 -5.86 -15.61 -26.05
N LEU A 243 -4.92 -16.35 -25.45
CA LEU A 243 -4.87 -16.61 -24.00
C LEU A 243 -3.53 -16.14 -23.44
N PHE A 244 -3.56 -15.54 -22.25
CA PHE A 244 -2.36 -15.23 -21.47
C PHE A 244 -2.08 -16.37 -20.48
N ALA A 245 -0.98 -17.09 -20.70
CA ALA A 245 -0.50 -18.10 -19.76
C ALA A 245 0.41 -17.45 -18.71
N VAL A 246 0.13 -17.71 -17.43
CA VAL A 246 0.97 -17.26 -16.31
C VAL A 246 1.89 -18.41 -15.91
N LEU A 247 3.18 -18.27 -16.22
CA LEU A 247 4.18 -19.29 -15.96
C LEU A 247 5.09 -18.87 -14.80
N HIS A 248 5.06 -19.63 -13.71
CA HIS A 248 5.89 -19.36 -12.54
C HIS A 248 7.31 -19.88 -12.76
N SER A 249 8.32 -19.06 -12.45
CA SER A 249 9.73 -19.42 -12.58
C SER A 249 10.23 -20.42 -11.51
N ASN A 250 9.36 -20.81 -10.57
CA ASN A 250 9.69 -21.58 -9.37
C ASN A 250 10.69 -20.88 -8.44
N THR A 251 10.83 -19.56 -8.57
CA THR A 251 11.65 -18.72 -7.69
C THR A 251 10.77 -17.71 -6.98
N GLU A 252 10.73 -17.77 -5.66
CA GLU A 252 10.01 -16.79 -4.84
C GLU A 252 10.88 -15.57 -4.56
N MET A 253 10.32 -14.37 -4.70
CA MET A 253 10.97 -13.11 -4.34
C MET A 253 10.04 -12.28 -3.46
N ASN A 254 10.33 -12.21 -2.16
CA ASN A 254 9.64 -11.29 -1.26
C ASN A 254 10.23 -9.88 -1.45
N LYS A 255 9.48 -9.02 -2.14
CA LYS A 255 9.88 -7.63 -2.46
C LYS A 255 10.31 -6.87 -1.20
N ALA A 256 9.59 -7.05 -0.08
CA ALA A 256 9.82 -6.31 1.15
C ALA A 256 10.92 -6.91 2.04
N ALA A 257 11.44 -8.09 1.69
CA ALA A 257 12.57 -8.71 2.38
C ALA A 257 13.93 -8.30 1.80
N SER A 258 13.96 -7.52 0.71
CA SER A 258 15.20 -7.09 0.06
C SER A 258 15.18 -5.60 -0.28
N ALA A 259 16.35 -5.00 -0.42
CA ALA A 259 16.48 -3.60 -0.84
C ALA A 259 16.29 -3.39 -2.35
N PHE A 260 16.29 -4.46 -3.17
CA PHE A 260 16.37 -4.35 -4.64
C PHE A 260 15.26 -3.51 -5.25
N TYR A 261 14.02 -3.67 -4.78
CA TYR A 261 12.88 -2.93 -5.30
C TYR A 261 13.02 -1.43 -5.02
N ASN A 262 13.22 -1.06 -3.75
CA ASN A 262 13.37 0.33 -3.34
C ASN A 262 14.63 0.98 -3.94
N GLN A 263 15.70 0.23 -4.16
CA GLN A 263 16.89 0.71 -4.85
C GLN A 263 16.54 1.23 -6.26
N ARG A 264 15.76 0.47 -7.04
CA ARG A 264 15.32 0.91 -8.38
C ARG A 264 14.46 2.16 -8.33
N VAL A 265 13.59 2.29 -7.33
CA VAL A 265 12.79 3.50 -7.12
C VAL A 265 13.69 4.71 -6.86
N VAL A 266 14.69 4.57 -5.98
CA VAL A 266 15.65 5.64 -5.67
C VAL A 266 16.49 6.02 -6.89
N GLU A 267 16.97 5.04 -7.65
CA GLU A 267 17.73 5.28 -8.89
C GLU A 267 16.92 6.08 -9.91
N CYS A 268 15.65 5.73 -10.14
CA CYS A 268 14.76 6.49 -11.03
C CYS A 268 14.52 7.92 -10.53
N ARG A 269 14.32 8.12 -9.21
CA ARG A 269 14.18 9.46 -8.61
C ARG A 269 15.43 10.31 -8.81
N ILE A 270 16.63 9.75 -8.60
CA ILE A 270 17.91 10.43 -8.82
C ILE A 270 18.08 10.76 -10.30
N ALA A 271 17.81 9.82 -11.20
CA ALA A 271 17.93 10.04 -12.65
C ALA A 271 17.01 11.19 -13.12
N ALA A 272 15.77 11.23 -12.64
CA ALA A 272 14.84 12.32 -12.94
C ALA A 272 15.36 13.69 -12.46
N GLN A 273 15.96 13.75 -11.27
CA GLN A 273 16.58 14.99 -10.75
C GLN A 273 17.78 15.44 -11.59
N VAL A 274 18.62 14.51 -12.04
CA VAL A 274 19.76 14.81 -12.93
C VAL A 274 19.27 15.36 -14.27
N ILE A 275 18.26 14.72 -14.88
CA ILE A 275 17.65 15.18 -16.15
C ILE A 275 17.03 16.57 -15.97
N ALA A 276 16.30 16.81 -14.88
CA ALA A 276 15.71 18.12 -14.60
C ALA A 276 16.77 19.21 -14.45
N LYS A 277 17.89 18.90 -13.78
CA LYS A 277 19.04 19.81 -13.65
C LYS A 277 19.69 20.11 -15.00
N GLN A 278 19.88 19.11 -15.86
CA GLN A 278 20.53 19.28 -17.16
C GLN A 278 19.64 20.00 -18.18
N SER A 279 18.32 19.79 -18.12
CA SER A 279 17.34 20.38 -19.05
C SER A 279 16.85 21.77 -18.62
N GLY A 280 17.23 22.25 -17.44
CA GLY A 280 16.74 23.52 -16.88
C GLY A 280 15.25 23.49 -16.47
N SER A 281 14.60 22.32 -16.51
CA SER A 281 13.13 22.19 -16.42
C SER A 281 12.57 22.10 -14.99
N GLY A 282 13.25 22.67 -13.98
CA GLY A 282 12.62 22.84 -12.67
C GLY A 282 13.42 22.32 -11.49
N TRP A 283 14.61 22.88 -11.31
CA TRP A 283 15.18 23.20 -10.00
C TRP A 283 15.92 24.49 -10.32
N GLY A 284 15.48 25.65 -9.84
CA GLY A 284 16.06 26.94 -10.21
C GLY A 284 17.53 27.01 -9.82
N GLY A 285 18.44 26.48 -10.64
CA GLY A 285 19.89 26.31 -10.38
C GLY A 285 20.30 25.55 -9.11
N CYS A 286 19.40 25.36 -8.15
CA CYS A 286 19.70 25.03 -6.76
C CYS A 286 18.95 23.77 -6.33
N ALA A 287 19.68 22.85 -5.70
CA ALA A 287 19.13 21.71 -4.98
C ALA A 287 19.53 21.83 -3.50
N VAL A 288 18.60 21.51 -2.60
CA VAL A 288 18.88 21.49 -1.15
C VAL A 288 19.26 20.06 -0.75
N ALA A 289 20.46 19.90 -0.18
CA ALA A 289 20.93 18.64 0.37
C ALA A 289 21.01 18.74 1.89
N LEU A 290 20.45 17.76 2.60
CA LEU A 290 20.67 17.61 4.04
C LEU A 290 22.01 16.91 4.25
N VAL A 291 22.95 17.57 4.90
CA VAL A 291 24.31 17.07 5.14
C VAL A 291 24.57 17.07 6.64
N ASP A 292 25.12 15.98 7.15
CA ASP A 292 25.64 15.92 8.51
C ASP A 292 26.76 16.97 8.69
N LYS A 293 26.72 17.76 9.78
CA LYS A 293 27.74 18.78 10.08
C LYS A 293 29.16 18.21 10.04
N ALA A 294 29.35 16.95 10.45
CA ALA A 294 30.65 16.27 10.42
C ALA A 294 31.16 16.00 8.99
N LYS A 295 30.27 15.96 7.99
CA LYS A 295 30.59 15.69 6.59
C LYS A 295 30.75 16.94 5.73
N ARG A 296 30.64 18.14 6.31
CA ARG A 296 30.75 19.41 5.57
C ARG A 296 32.05 19.50 4.76
N ALA A 297 33.20 19.24 5.38
CA ALA A 297 34.50 19.30 4.71
C ALA A 297 34.60 18.31 3.54
N GLN A 298 33.99 17.12 3.67
CA GLN A 298 33.94 16.13 2.60
C GLN A 298 33.11 16.61 1.41
N VAL A 299 31.98 17.29 1.67
CA VAL A 299 31.13 17.85 0.61
C VAL A 299 31.81 19.03 -0.08
N GLU A 300 32.46 19.91 0.68
CA GLU A 300 33.24 21.03 0.10
C GLU A 300 34.39 20.50 -0.78
N ALA A 301 35.00 19.36 -0.42
CA ALA A 301 36.03 18.70 -1.21
C ALA A 301 35.50 17.88 -2.40
N SER A 302 34.18 17.67 -2.53
CA SER A 302 33.59 16.78 -3.55
C SER A 302 33.50 17.40 -4.95
N GLY A 303 33.82 18.68 -5.11
CA GLY A 303 33.66 19.41 -6.37
C GLY A 303 32.23 19.88 -6.66
N LEU A 304 31.30 19.73 -5.70
CA LEU A 304 29.96 20.32 -5.78
C LEU A 304 30.02 21.84 -5.56
N ASN A 305 29.28 22.59 -6.38
CA ASN A 305 29.13 24.04 -6.20
C ASN A 305 28.12 24.35 -5.08
N VAL A 306 28.59 24.34 -3.83
CA VAL A 306 27.77 24.72 -2.67
C VAL A 306 27.69 26.25 -2.61
N LEU A 307 26.50 26.81 -2.88
CA LEU A 307 26.29 28.27 -2.89
C LEU A 307 26.44 28.90 -1.49
N PHE A 308 25.85 28.25 -0.49
CA PHE A 308 25.97 28.62 0.93
C PHE A 308 25.50 27.46 1.80
N TRP A 309 25.89 27.49 3.08
CA TRP A 309 25.36 26.64 4.13
C TRP A 309 24.37 27.46 4.95
N SER A 310 23.18 26.93 5.21
CA SER A 310 22.13 27.63 5.95
C SER A 310 21.60 26.75 7.08
N GLU A 311 21.31 27.39 8.21
CA GLU A 311 20.46 26.86 9.28
C GLU A 311 19.11 27.59 9.23
N PRO A 312 18.03 27.03 9.81
CA PRO A 312 16.77 27.75 9.95
C PRO A 312 17.01 29.12 10.63
N CYS A 313 16.54 30.19 10.01
CA CYS A 313 16.68 31.55 10.52
C CYS A 313 15.30 32.13 10.91
N GLU A 314 15.32 33.24 11.63
CA GLU A 314 14.12 34.05 11.84
C GLU A 314 13.55 34.51 10.50
N GLY A 315 12.24 34.79 10.49
CA GLY A 315 11.52 35.28 9.33
C GLY A 315 11.86 36.74 8.99
N ILE A 316 10.90 37.47 8.43
CA ILE A 316 11.07 38.92 8.20
C ILE A 316 11.23 39.64 9.54
N GLU A 317 12.31 40.41 9.67
CA GLU A 317 12.58 41.31 10.79
C GLU A 317 12.72 42.75 10.28
N ALA A 318 12.21 43.72 11.04
CA ALA A 318 12.37 45.14 10.74
C ALA A 318 13.23 45.80 11.82
N PHE A 319 14.38 46.34 11.41
CA PHE A 319 15.28 47.05 12.32
C PHE A 319 15.14 48.56 12.12
N PRO A 320 15.10 49.36 13.21
CA PRO A 320 15.07 50.82 13.09
C PRO A 320 16.38 51.32 12.47
N PHE A 321 16.29 52.01 11.33
CA PHE A 321 17.45 52.65 10.69
C PHE A 321 17.89 53.86 11.50
N ARG A 322 18.95 53.72 12.30
CA ARG A 322 19.61 54.88 12.95
C ARG A 322 20.62 55.46 11.97
N ARG A 323 20.38 56.67 11.46
CA ARG A 323 21.44 57.45 10.80
C ARG A 323 22.55 57.67 11.83
N GLN A 324 23.79 57.30 11.50
CA GLN A 324 24.95 57.84 12.18
C GLN A 324 24.90 59.36 11.98
N THR A 325 24.52 60.10 13.02
CA THR A 325 24.81 61.53 13.09
C THR A 325 26.29 61.65 13.40
N ASP A 326 27.04 62.20 12.44
CA ASP A 326 28.43 62.60 12.60
C ASP A 326 28.58 63.48 13.85
N LYS A 327 29.71 63.32 14.55
CA LYS A 327 30.12 64.20 15.64
C LYS A 327 30.34 65.63 15.14
#